data_AF-A0A9E4RLE7-F1
#
_entry.id   AF-A0A9E4RLE7-F1
#
_cell.length_a   1.000
_cell.length_b   1.000
_cell.length_c   1.000
_cell.angle_alpha   90.00
_cell.angle_beta   90.00
_cell.angle_gamma   90.00
#
_symmetry.space_group_name_H-M   'P 1'
#
loop_
_entity.id
_entity.type
_entity.pdbx_description
1 polymer ?
#
loop_
_entity_poly.entity_id
_entity_poly.type
_entity_poly.pdbx_seq_one_letter_code
_entity_poly.pdbx_strand_id
1 'polypeptide(L)'
;DLGYGVPQEPIQVPIYIGATGPKMMELAGEIADGILHNFFTSTQYLQLSLERAGAGARKAGRDLTDLDMPQMVGIAMSADAEEARDAARHVVTMYIGQQPHIARVSGVDEELVQRIQDTMGGWPPKPGGIEAATLLVNDDVVDMLAVAGTPEMCRKRVQEYLDAGASYPVLCPLTPNVEEIIDTFAPDNGS
;
A
#
# COMPACT_ATOMS: atom_id res chain seq x y z
N ASP A 1 15.64 -7.55 44.43
CA ASP A 1 15.06 -6.22 44.20
C ASP A 1 15.95 -5.49 43.20
N LEU A 2 15.64 -5.57 41.91
CA LEU A 2 16.47 -5.02 40.82
C LEU A 2 15.79 -3.78 40.23
N GLY A 3 15.78 -2.70 41.02
CA GLY A 3 16.25 -1.36 40.61
C GLY A 3 15.87 -0.74 39.26
N TYR A 4 14.67 -0.91 38.74
CA TYR A 4 14.13 0.02 37.74
C TYR A 4 12.74 0.49 38.21
N GLY A 5 12.63 1.77 38.58
CA GLY A 5 11.39 2.43 39.04
C GLY A 5 10.34 2.61 37.94
N VAL A 6 10.25 1.68 37.00
CA VAL A 6 9.21 1.62 35.98
C VAL A 6 8.05 0.82 36.58
N PRO A 7 6.84 1.39 36.65
CA PRO A 7 5.67 0.64 37.12
C PRO A 7 5.50 -0.67 36.32
N GLN A 8 5.37 -1.79 37.02
CA GLN A 8 5.08 -3.12 36.43
C GLN A 8 3.58 -3.24 36.10
N GLU A 9 2.98 -2.18 35.57
CA GLU A 9 1.57 -2.16 35.19
C GLU A 9 1.44 -2.49 33.70
N PRO A 10 0.39 -3.22 33.28
CA PRO A 10 0.12 -3.47 31.87
C PRO A 10 -0.03 -2.15 31.11
N ILE A 11 0.79 -1.95 30.08
CA ILE A 11 0.62 -0.86 29.12
C ILE A 11 -0.32 -1.29 28.00
N GLN A 12 -1.13 -0.38 27.49
CA GLN A 12 -1.93 -0.61 26.28
C GLN A 12 -1.01 -0.53 25.07
N VAL A 13 -0.94 -1.62 24.30
CA VAL A 13 -0.17 -1.71 23.05
C VAL A 13 -1.15 -1.80 21.89
N PRO A 14 -1.16 -0.81 20.97
CA PRO A 14 -2.06 -0.85 19.82
C PRO A 14 -1.84 -2.09 18.95
N ILE A 15 -2.92 -2.77 18.58
CA ILE A 15 -2.92 -3.96 17.74
C ILE A 15 -3.42 -3.61 16.33
N TYR A 16 -2.57 -3.82 15.34
CA TYR A 16 -2.88 -3.63 13.93
C TYR A 16 -3.11 -4.96 13.24
N ILE A 17 -4.13 -5.01 12.38
CA ILE A 17 -4.41 -6.19 11.54
C ILE A 17 -4.19 -5.83 10.07
N GLY A 18 -3.37 -6.61 9.38
CA GLY A 18 -3.30 -6.58 7.92
C GLY A 18 -4.54 -7.23 7.32
N ALA A 19 -5.34 -6.48 6.58
CA ALA A 19 -6.58 -6.97 5.99
C ALA A 19 -6.68 -6.55 4.52
N THR A 20 -7.25 -7.44 3.69
CA THR A 20 -7.58 -7.12 2.29
C THR A 20 -9.00 -7.52 1.92
N GLY A 21 -9.37 -8.76 2.22
CA GLY A 21 -10.70 -9.29 1.92
C GLY A 21 -11.80 -8.64 2.78
N PRO A 22 -13.06 -8.61 2.30
CA PRO A 22 -14.15 -7.90 2.96
C PRO A 22 -14.40 -8.38 4.39
N LYS A 23 -14.42 -9.70 4.62
CA LYS A 23 -14.65 -10.28 5.96
C LYS A 23 -13.54 -9.95 6.95
N MET A 24 -12.29 -9.96 6.49
CA MET A 24 -11.14 -9.60 7.32
C MET A 24 -11.14 -8.11 7.64
N MET A 25 -11.53 -7.27 6.68
CA MET A 25 -11.64 -5.82 6.88
C MET A 25 -12.71 -5.47 7.91
N GLU A 26 -13.87 -6.11 7.82
CA GLU A 26 -14.95 -5.95 8.80
C GLU A 26 -14.56 -6.49 10.19
N LEU A 27 -13.91 -7.66 10.26
CA LEU A 27 -13.39 -8.20 11.51
C LEU A 27 -12.35 -7.25 12.14
N ALA A 28 -11.42 -6.75 11.34
CA ALA A 28 -10.39 -5.84 11.82
C ALA A 28 -10.99 -4.54 12.35
N GLY A 29 -12.00 -3.99 11.69
CA GLY A 29 -12.72 -2.82 12.21
C GLY A 29 -13.43 -3.08 13.54
N GLU A 30 -13.85 -4.32 13.81
CA GLU A 30 -14.50 -4.70 15.07
C GLU A 30 -13.49 -4.78 16.23
N ILE A 31 -12.31 -5.37 16.01
CA ILE A 31 -11.42 -5.80 17.11
C ILE A 31 -10.06 -5.10 17.18
N ALA A 32 -9.60 -4.43 16.12
CA ALA A 32 -8.26 -3.86 16.06
C ALA A 32 -8.24 -2.37 16.48
N ASP A 33 -7.07 -1.88 16.86
CA ASP A 33 -6.82 -0.43 17.03
C ASP A 33 -6.52 0.23 15.68
N GLY A 34 -6.07 -0.55 14.70
CA GLY A 34 -5.86 -0.07 13.34
C GLY A 34 -5.73 -1.16 12.29
N ILE A 35 -5.76 -0.75 11.03
CA ILE A 35 -5.68 -1.61 9.85
C ILE A 35 -4.54 -1.14 8.96
N LEU A 36 -3.47 -1.94 8.89
CA LEU A 36 -2.37 -1.69 7.97
C LEU A 36 -2.73 -2.22 6.59
N HIS A 37 -3.04 -1.31 5.66
CA HIS A 37 -3.40 -1.68 4.30
C HIS A 37 -2.16 -2.12 3.51
N ASN A 38 -2.35 -3.14 2.69
CA ASN A 38 -1.33 -3.61 1.77
C ASN A 38 -0.91 -2.51 0.80
N PHE A 39 0.36 -2.52 0.44
CA PHE A 39 0.87 -1.79 -0.71
C PHE A 39 0.33 -2.38 -2.01
N PHE A 40 0.44 -1.61 -3.10
CA PHE A 40 -0.14 -1.95 -4.38
C PHE A 40 -1.67 -2.02 -4.39
N THR A 41 -2.31 -1.17 -3.59
CA THR A 41 -3.75 -0.95 -3.62
C THR A 41 -4.11 0.44 -4.11
N SER A 42 -5.20 0.55 -4.87
CA SER A 42 -5.69 1.84 -5.36
C SER A 42 -6.36 2.66 -4.25
N THR A 43 -6.44 3.98 -4.45
CA THR A 43 -7.20 4.89 -3.56
C THR A 43 -8.69 4.55 -3.51
N GLN A 44 -9.25 4.05 -4.62
CA GLN A 44 -10.63 3.55 -4.67
C GLN A 44 -10.82 2.33 -3.76
N TYR A 45 -9.86 1.39 -3.76
CA TYR A 45 -9.91 0.26 -2.85
C TYR A 45 -9.83 0.71 -1.39
N LEU A 46 -8.98 1.69 -1.07
CA LEU A 46 -8.88 2.26 0.27
C LEU A 46 -10.22 2.86 0.74
N GLN A 47 -10.94 3.58 -0.12
CA GLN A 47 -12.27 4.10 0.23
C GLN A 47 -13.25 2.96 0.56
N LEU A 48 -13.25 1.90 -0.25
CA LEU A 48 -14.09 0.72 -0.01
C LEU A 48 -13.67 -0.03 1.27
N SER A 49 -12.39 -0.06 1.62
CA SER A 49 -11.91 -0.69 2.85
C SER A 49 -12.35 0.10 4.08
N LEU A 50 -12.32 1.44 4.03
CA LEU A 50 -12.81 2.33 5.08
C LEU A 50 -14.30 2.09 5.38
N GLU A 51 -15.14 1.93 4.35
CA GLU A 51 -16.56 1.60 4.52
C GLU A 51 -16.77 0.28 5.27
N ARG A 52 -15.97 -0.75 4.92
CA ARG A 52 -16.03 -2.09 5.51
C ARG A 52 -15.49 -2.10 6.95
N ALA A 53 -14.39 -1.43 7.19
CA ALA A 53 -13.83 -1.24 8.53
C ALA A 53 -14.83 -0.51 9.43
N GLY A 54 -15.46 0.55 8.92
CA GLY A 54 -16.52 1.26 9.63
C GLY A 54 -17.74 0.39 9.94
N ALA A 55 -18.09 -0.57 9.08
CA ALA A 55 -19.14 -1.54 9.40
C ALA A 55 -18.75 -2.46 10.57
N GLY A 56 -17.49 -2.89 10.62
CA GLY A 56 -16.90 -3.61 11.76
C GLY A 56 -16.92 -2.81 13.05
N ALA A 57 -16.42 -1.57 13.00
CA ALA A 57 -16.37 -0.66 14.15
C ALA A 57 -17.76 -0.48 14.78
N ARG A 58 -18.79 -0.25 13.95
CA ARG A 58 -20.17 -0.09 14.43
C ARG A 58 -20.71 -1.32 15.16
N LYS A 59 -20.28 -2.54 14.82
CA LYS A 59 -20.69 -3.76 15.56
C LYS A 59 -20.13 -3.80 16.97
N ALA A 60 -18.93 -3.25 17.16
CA ALA A 60 -18.28 -3.10 18.45
C ALA A 60 -18.73 -1.84 19.22
N GLY A 61 -19.66 -1.04 18.67
CA GLY A 61 -20.07 0.23 19.25
C GLY A 61 -19.02 1.34 19.15
N ARG A 62 -18.11 1.24 18.17
CA ARG A 62 -17.04 2.19 17.86
C ARG A 62 -17.34 2.96 16.57
N ASP A 63 -16.63 4.04 16.35
CA ASP A 63 -16.62 4.80 15.09
C ASP A 63 -15.39 4.46 14.23
N LEU A 64 -15.44 4.74 12.93
CA LEU A 64 -14.28 4.60 12.05
C LEU A 64 -13.10 5.48 12.51
N THR A 65 -13.39 6.63 13.11
CA THR A 65 -12.37 7.55 13.66
C THR A 65 -11.64 6.99 14.89
N ASP A 66 -12.12 5.89 15.48
CA ASP A 66 -11.43 5.15 16.53
C ASP A 66 -10.41 4.13 15.97
N LEU A 67 -10.24 4.06 14.64
CA LEU A 67 -9.31 3.16 13.96
C LEU A 67 -8.22 3.96 13.27
N ASP A 68 -6.97 3.52 13.45
CA ASP A 68 -5.89 3.99 12.61
C ASP A 68 -5.87 3.22 11.27
N MET A 69 -5.79 3.94 10.14
CA MET A 69 -5.90 3.37 8.80
C MET A 69 -4.65 3.69 7.97
N PRO A 70 -3.44 3.26 8.38
CA PRO A 70 -2.24 3.49 7.59
C PRO A 70 -2.29 2.74 6.26
N GLN A 71 -1.77 3.40 5.22
CA GLN A 71 -1.68 2.84 3.88
C GLN A 71 -0.22 2.67 3.49
N MET A 72 0.21 1.45 3.23
CA MET A 72 1.53 1.23 2.62
C MET A 72 1.51 1.70 1.17
N VAL A 73 2.50 2.49 0.77
CA VAL A 73 2.57 3.05 -0.58
C VAL A 73 3.91 2.68 -1.20
N GLY A 74 3.89 1.84 -2.24
CA GLY A 74 5.07 1.57 -3.05
C GLY A 74 5.46 2.83 -3.81
N ILE A 75 6.63 3.38 -3.54
CA ILE A 75 7.09 4.65 -4.12
C ILE A 75 8.39 4.46 -4.92
N ALA A 76 8.37 4.81 -6.20
CA ALA A 76 9.55 4.95 -7.04
C ALA A 76 9.71 6.43 -7.40
N MET A 77 10.90 6.99 -7.18
CA MET A 77 11.14 8.41 -7.42
C MET A 77 12.40 8.62 -8.23
N SER A 78 12.33 9.44 -9.27
CA SER A 78 13.46 9.89 -10.08
C SER A 78 13.17 11.29 -10.64
N ALA A 79 14.20 12.03 -11.01
CA ALA A 79 14.03 13.27 -11.78
C ALA A 79 13.38 13.01 -13.17
N ASP A 80 13.50 11.79 -13.69
CA ASP A 80 12.78 11.31 -14.87
C ASP A 80 11.59 10.44 -14.46
N ALA A 81 10.38 10.88 -14.82
CA ALA A 81 9.16 10.16 -14.47
C ALA A 81 9.05 8.80 -15.17
N GLU A 82 9.61 8.65 -16.37
CA GLU A 82 9.59 7.38 -17.11
C GLU A 82 10.50 6.36 -16.43
N GLU A 83 11.69 6.77 -16.00
CA GLU A 83 12.60 5.92 -15.22
C GLU A 83 11.96 5.43 -13.92
N ALA A 84 11.28 6.32 -13.19
CA ALA A 84 10.57 5.96 -11.96
C ALA A 84 9.44 4.95 -12.22
N ARG A 85 8.66 5.14 -13.29
CA ARG A 85 7.60 4.21 -13.67
C ARG A 85 8.15 2.86 -14.07
N ASP A 86 9.23 2.80 -14.84
CA ASP A 86 9.83 1.54 -15.25
C ASP A 86 10.40 0.75 -14.07
N ALA A 87 11.01 1.44 -13.09
CA ALA A 87 11.43 0.83 -11.84
C ALA A 87 10.22 0.24 -11.06
N ALA A 88 9.13 1.00 -10.95
CA ALA A 88 7.91 0.52 -10.30
C ALA A 88 7.25 -0.64 -11.06
N ARG A 89 7.23 -0.59 -12.39
CA ARG A 89 6.58 -1.56 -13.28
C ARG A 89 7.06 -2.98 -13.01
N HIS A 90 8.37 -3.16 -12.88
CA HIS A 90 8.95 -4.47 -12.58
C HIS A 90 8.42 -5.05 -11.25
N VAL A 91 8.37 -4.23 -10.20
CA VAL A 91 7.88 -4.67 -8.87
C VAL A 91 6.37 -4.92 -8.89
N VAL A 92 5.61 -4.05 -9.56
CA VAL A 92 4.16 -4.21 -9.76
C VAL A 92 3.86 -5.51 -10.50
N THR A 93 4.58 -5.84 -11.58
CA THR A 93 4.44 -7.10 -12.32
C THR A 93 4.68 -8.31 -11.40
N MET A 94 5.76 -8.30 -10.62
CA MET A 94 6.04 -9.37 -9.66
C MET A 94 4.91 -9.54 -8.65
N TYR A 95 4.38 -8.44 -8.13
CA TYR A 95 3.34 -8.46 -7.12
C TYR A 95 1.98 -8.90 -7.66
N ILE A 96 1.61 -8.50 -8.88
CA ILE A 96 0.42 -9.03 -9.58
C ILE A 96 0.55 -10.55 -9.75
N GLY A 97 1.74 -11.03 -10.13
CA GLY A 97 2.01 -12.47 -10.26
C GLY A 97 1.84 -13.25 -8.96
N GLN A 98 2.43 -12.75 -7.87
CA GLN A 98 2.43 -13.38 -6.56
C GLN A 98 1.08 -13.27 -5.83
N GLN A 99 0.45 -12.09 -5.90
CA GLN A 99 -0.76 -11.72 -5.16
C GLN A 99 -1.83 -11.11 -6.08
N PRO A 100 -2.35 -11.87 -7.06
CA PRO A 100 -3.28 -11.35 -8.07
C PRO A 100 -4.56 -10.78 -7.45
N HIS A 101 -4.98 -11.30 -6.30
CA HIS A 101 -6.15 -10.80 -5.57
C HIS A 101 -6.02 -9.34 -5.11
N ILE A 102 -4.81 -8.82 -4.88
CA ILE A 102 -4.59 -7.41 -4.51
C ILE A 102 -4.84 -6.48 -5.71
N ALA A 103 -4.34 -6.89 -6.89
CA ALA A 103 -4.58 -6.15 -8.13
C ALA A 103 -6.08 -6.13 -8.49
N ARG A 104 -6.76 -7.28 -8.34
CA ARG A 104 -8.20 -7.42 -8.60
C ARG A 104 -9.05 -6.50 -7.73
N VAL A 105 -8.80 -6.45 -6.42
CA VAL A 105 -9.58 -5.57 -5.53
C VAL A 105 -9.34 -4.08 -5.81
N SER A 106 -8.22 -3.76 -6.46
CA SER A 106 -7.86 -2.40 -6.86
C SER A 106 -8.45 -1.97 -8.20
N GLY A 107 -9.11 -2.89 -8.92
CA GLY A 107 -9.78 -2.61 -10.20
C GLY A 107 -8.94 -2.93 -11.44
N VAL A 108 -7.80 -3.62 -11.31
CA VAL A 108 -7.07 -4.11 -12.48
C VAL A 108 -7.91 -5.17 -13.18
N ASP A 109 -7.99 -5.06 -14.51
CA ASP A 109 -8.75 -5.97 -15.36
C ASP A 109 -8.34 -7.44 -15.14
N GLU A 110 -9.34 -8.33 -14.98
CA GLU A 110 -9.12 -9.74 -14.68
C GLU A 110 -8.39 -10.46 -15.82
N GLU A 111 -8.72 -10.12 -17.08
CA GLU A 111 -8.06 -10.72 -18.23
C GLU A 111 -6.59 -10.31 -18.29
N LEU A 112 -6.28 -9.05 -17.96
CA LEU A 112 -4.90 -8.58 -17.85
C LEU A 112 -4.13 -9.31 -16.73
N VAL A 113 -4.72 -9.43 -15.53
CA VAL A 113 -4.11 -10.16 -14.40
C VAL A 113 -3.80 -11.61 -14.81
N GLN A 114 -4.76 -12.30 -15.43
CA GLN A 114 -4.57 -13.68 -15.89
C GLN A 114 -3.47 -13.78 -16.95
N ARG A 115 -3.45 -12.87 -17.94
CA ARG A 115 -2.40 -12.82 -18.97
C ARG A 115 -1.01 -12.60 -18.39
N ILE A 116 -0.88 -11.75 -17.36
CA ILE A 116 0.38 -11.54 -16.65
C ILE A 116 0.84 -12.85 -16.01
N GLN A 117 -0.04 -13.53 -15.25
CA GLN A 117 0.30 -14.80 -14.60
C GLN A 117 0.69 -15.90 -15.59
N ASP A 118 -0.05 -16.03 -16.69
CA ASP A 118 0.24 -17.00 -17.76
C ASP A 118 1.58 -16.72 -18.43
N THR A 119 1.86 -15.44 -18.70
CA THR A 119 3.12 -14.99 -19.31
C THR A 119 4.30 -15.27 -18.39
N MET A 120 4.14 -15.03 -17.08
CA MET A 120 5.12 -15.39 -16.06
C MET A 120 5.33 -16.90 -15.92
N GLY A 121 4.34 -17.72 -16.29
CA GLY A 121 4.35 -19.17 -16.10
C GLY A 121 3.92 -19.61 -14.70
N GLY A 122 3.12 -18.78 -14.01
CA GLY A 122 2.71 -18.98 -12.62
C GLY A 122 3.67 -18.39 -11.59
N TRP A 123 3.48 -18.79 -10.32
CA TRP A 123 4.36 -18.41 -9.21
C TRP A 123 4.88 -19.66 -8.49
N PRO A 124 6.21 -19.85 -8.35
CA PRO A 124 7.29 -18.98 -8.82
C PRO A 124 7.36 -18.88 -10.36
N PRO A 125 7.86 -17.77 -10.92
CA PRO A 125 7.89 -17.54 -12.36
C PRO A 125 8.93 -18.41 -13.06
N LYS A 126 8.71 -18.69 -14.34
CA LYS A 126 9.72 -19.31 -15.21
C LYS A 126 10.88 -18.32 -15.47
N PRO A 127 12.09 -18.78 -15.85
CA PRO A 127 13.17 -17.88 -16.25
C PRO A 127 12.73 -16.93 -17.37
N GLY A 128 12.97 -15.62 -17.21
CA GLY A 128 12.53 -14.60 -18.17
C GLY A 128 11.02 -14.25 -18.09
N GLY A 129 10.27 -14.90 -17.20
CA GLY A 129 8.81 -14.76 -17.11
C GLY A 129 8.36 -13.40 -16.61
N ILE A 130 9.09 -12.81 -15.65
CA ILE A 130 8.79 -11.48 -15.11
C ILE A 130 9.03 -10.44 -16.20
N GLU A 131 10.17 -10.51 -16.89
CA GLU A 131 10.58 -9.59 -17.95
C GLU A 131 9.56 -9.61 -19.10
N ALA A 132 9.14 -10.80 -19.52
CA ALA A 132 8.10 -10.95 -20.54
C ALA A 132 6.75 -10.38 -20.10
N ALA A 133 6.36 -10.58 -18.85
CA ALA A 133 5.09 -10.08 -18.32
C ALA A 133 5.10 -8.57 -18.03
N THR A 134 6.27 -7.99 -17.75
CA THR A 134 6.44 -6.54 -17.55
C THR A 134 6.00 -5.75 -18.78
N LEU A 135 6.18 -6.32 -19.98
CA LEU A 135 5.72 -5.73 -21.25
C LEU A 135 4.19 -5.62 -21.38
N LEU A 136 3.43 -6.30 -20.51
CA LEU A 136 1.96 -6.23 -20.47
C LEU A 136 1.44 -5.16 -19.52
N VAL A 137 2.28 -4.67 -18.59
CA VAL A 137 1.89 -3.70 -17.57
C VAL A 137 2.12 -2.29 -18.11
N ASN A 138 1.05 -1.59 -18.47
CA ASN A 138 1.12 -0.20 -18.93
C ASN A 138 1.22 0.79 -17.76
N ASP A 139 1.42 2.07 -18.10
CA ASP A 139 1.56 3.16 -17.12
C ASP A 139 0.31 3.33 -16.26
N ASP A 140 -0.88 3.13 -16.80
CA ASP A 140 -2.13 3.24 -16.03
C ASP A 140 -2.19 2.21 -14.89
N VAL A 141 -1.70 0.98 -15.11
CA VAL A 141 -1.64 -0.05 -14.06
C VAL A 141 -0.56 0.29 -13.03
N VAL A 142 0.58 0.84 -13.47
CA VAL A 142 1.63 1.30 -12.55
C VAL A 142 1.10 2.44 -11.68
N ASP A 143 0.54 3.48 -12.31
CA ASP A 143 0.01 4.66 -11.63
C ASP A 143 -1.20 4.30 -10.74
N MET A 144 -1.96 3.23 -11.05
CA MET A 144 -3.05 2.74 -10.19
C MET A 144 -2.56 2.11 -8.89
N LEU A 145 -1.45 1.38 -8.93
CA LEU A 145 -0.99 0.53 -7.82
C LEU A 145 0.19 1.15 -7.06
N ALA A 146 1.00 1.98 -7.71
CA ALA A 146 2.20 2.56 -7.13
C ALA A 146 2.21 4.09 -7.29
N VAL A 147 3.08 4.72 -6.51
CA VAL A 147 3.45 6.11 -6.70
C VAL A 147 4.79 6.14 -7.44
N ALA A 148 4.77 6.54 -8.71
CA ALA A 148 5.97 6.61 -9.53
C ALA A 148 6.05 7.97 -10.24
N GLY A 149 7.19 8.66 -10.13
CA GLY A 149 7.40 9.91 -10.86
C GLY A 149 8.47 10.81 -10.27
N THR A 150 8.37 12.10 -10.60
CA THR A 150 9.19 13.15 -10.00
C THR A 150 8.80 13.41 -8.54
N PRO A 151 9.66 14.05 -7.74
CA PRO A 151 9.34 14.42 -6.36
C PRO A 151 7.98 15.14 -6.21
N GLU A 152 7.66 16.07 -7.11
CA GLU A 152 6.39 16.79 -7.13
C GLU A 152 5.19 15.87 -7.41
N MET A 153 5.33 14.98 -8.40
CA MET A 153 4.30 13.98 -8.72
C MET A 153 4.07 13.02 -7.55
N CYS A 154 5.15 12.57 -6.92
CA CYS A 154 5.10 11.68 -5.76
C CYS A 154 4.39 12.35 -4.58
N ARG A 155 4.72 13.61 -4.26
CA ARG A 155 4.02 14.36 -3.21
C ARG A 155 2.52 14.45 -3.48
N LYS A 156 2.13 14.81 -4.70
CA LYS A 156 0.73 14.89 -5.12
C LYS A 156 0.01 13.54 -4.97
N ARG A 157 0.61 12.46 -5.47
CA ARG A 157 0.00 11.13 -5.43
C ARG A 157 -0.10 10.57 -4.01
N VAL A 158 0.87 10.85 -3.13
CA VAL A 158 0.78 10.50 -1.71
C VAL A 158 -0.35 11.30 -1.03
N GLN A 159 -0.52 12.58 -1.38
CA GLN A 159 -1.65 13.37 -0.88
C GLN A 159 -3.00 12.78 -1.30
N GLU A 160 -3.11 12.20 -2.50
CA GLU A 160 -4.34 11.55 -2.94
C GLU A 160 -4.74 10.33 -2.06
N TYR A 161 -3.77 9.63 -1.44
CA TYR A 161 -4.07 8.58 -0.45
C TYR A 161 -4.57 9.16 0.87
N LEU A 162 -3.99 10.28 1.32
CA LEU A 162 -4.47 11.01 2.50
C LEU A 162 -5.90 11.53 2.28
N ASP A 163 -6.15 12.15 1.14
CA ASP A 163 -7.47 12.67 0.75
C ASP A 163 -8.51 11.53 0.59
N ALA A 164 -8.06 10.33 0.22
CA ALA A 164 -8.89 9.12 0.18
C ALA A 164 -9.20 8.54 1.57
N GLY A 165 -8.58 9.05 2.65
CA GLY A 165 -8.89 8.69 4.03
C GLY A 165 -7.83 7.83 4.73
N ALA A 166 -6.62 7.70 4.19
CA ALA A 166 -5.52 7.11 4.95
C ALA A 166 -5.14 8.03 6.12
N SER A 167 -4.93 7.47 7.32
CA SER A 167 -4.45 8.24 8.47
C SER A 167 -3.05 8.80 8.22
N TYR A 168 -2.16 7.95 7.68
CA TYR A 168 -0.84 8.34 7.20
C TYR A 168 -0.29 7.32 6.19
N PRO A 169 0.57 7.75 5.26
CA PRO A 169 1.25 6.87 4.33
C PRO A 169 2.45 6.19 5.00
N VAL A 170 2.65 4.90 4.73
CA VAL A 170 3.88 4.16 5.02
C VAL A 170 4.63 3.99 3.71
N LEU A 171 5.56 4.89 3.44
CA LEU A 171 6.31 4.91 2.17
C LEU A 171 7.27 3.72 2.09
N CYS A 172 7.14 2.94 1.02
CA CYS A 172 7.92 1.73 0.75
C CYS A 172 8.74 1.96 -0.53
N PRO A 173 10.02 2.37 -0.43
CA PRO A 173 10.87 2.65 -1.58
C PRO A 173 10.99 1.45 -2.53
N LEU A 174 10.73 1.69 -3.80
CA LEU A 174 10.94 0.75 -4.91
C LEU A 174 12.24 1.06 -5.69
N THR A 175 12.83 2.22 -5.41
CA THR A 175 14.10 2.72 -5.93
C THR A 175 15.12 2.88 -4.80
N PRO A 176 16.45 2.84 -5.07
CA PRO A 176 17.47 2.85 -4.03
C PRO A 176 17.69 4.22 -3.36
N ASN A 177 17.12 5.30 -3.88
CA ASN A 177 17.25 6.69 -3.40
C ASN A 177 16.38 6.97 -2.16
N VAL A 178 16.56 6.17 -1.10
CA VAL A 178 15.78 6.28 0.15
C VAL A 178 15.98 7.65 0.82
N GLU A 179 17.20 8.18 0.85
CA GLU A 179 17.49 9.50 1.43
C GLU A 179 16.73 10.63 0.72
N GLU A 180 16.71 10.60 -0.62
CA GLU A 180 15.99 11.60 -1.42
C GLU A 180 14.47 11.53 -1.18
N ILE A 181 13.92 10.31 -1.01
CA ILE A 181 12.52 10.11 -0.64
C ILE A 181 12.26 10.69 0.75
N ILE A 182 13.14 10.45 1.72
CA ILE A 182 13.00 11.03 3.07
C ILE A 182 13.02 12.56 3.00
N ASP A 183 14.00 13.16 2.31
CA ASP A 183 14.11 14.62 2.17
C ASP A 183 12.89 15.21 1.43
N THR A 184 12.36 14.48 0.44
CA THR A 184 11.15 14.85 -0.29
C THR A 184 9.88 14.75 0.57
N PHE A 185 9.86 14.07 1.71
CA PHE A 185 8.66 14.03 2.56
C PHE A 185 8.91 14.58 3.97
N ALA A 186 10.15 15.01 4.25
CA ALA A 186 10.47 15.72 5.46
C ALA A 186 9.66 17.03 5.53
N PRO A 187 9.16 17.40 6.72
CA PRO A 187 8.56 18.72 6.90
C PRO A 187 9.61 19.79 6.57
N ASP A 188 9.19 20.87 5.92
CA ASP A 188 10.05 22.05 5.76
C ASP A 188 10.46 22.51 7.16
N ASN A 189 11.71 22.25 7.53
CA ASN A 189 12.32 22.82 8.72
C ASN A 189 12.49 24.31 8.45
N GLY A 190 11.40 25.07 8.58
CA GLY A 190 11.34 26.47 8.25
C GLY A 190 12.55 27.23 8.79
N SER A 191 13.27 27.88 7.89
CA SER A 191 14.14 29.01 8.18
C SER A 191 13.32 30.30 8.24
#